data_AF-A0A699YL57-F1
#
_entry.id   AF-A0A699YL57-F1
#
_cell.length_a   1.000
_cell.length_b   1.000
_cell.length_c   1.000
_cell.angle_alpha   90.00
_cell.angle_beta   90.00
_cell.angle_gamma   90.00
#
_symmetry.space_group_name_H-M   'P 1'
#
loop_
_entity.id
_entity.type
_entity.pdbx_description
1 polymer ?
#
loop_
_entity_poly.entity_id
_entity_poly.type
_entity_poly.pdbx_seq_one_letter_code
_entity_poly.pdbx_strand_id
1 'polypeptide(L)'
;MQTTCPALWAQQGGAQGSYCCTAAQVVNIGLSTQKVIPFVVGCPACLHNFVHLWCALTCSPDQSSWAEVVAVQQAADTNVTVVSE
;
A
#
# COMPACT_ATOMS: atom_id res chain seq x y z
N MET A 1 7.37 6.89 -3.21
CA MET A 1 7.64 5.50 -2.75
C MET A 1 8.54 5.50 -1.52
N GLN A 2 9.80 5.96 -1.62
CA GLN A 2 10.75 6.00 -0.48
C GLN A 2 10.19 6.65 0.79
N THR A 3 9.47 7.77 0.66
CA THR A 3 8.93 8.52 1.81
C THR A 3 7.69 7.86 2.41
N THR A 4 6.77 7.37 1.58
CA THR A 4 5.52 6.74 2.03
C THR A 4 5.72 5.32 2.55
N CYS A 5 6.58 4.54 1.89
CA CYS A 5 6.76 3.11 2.14
C CYS A 5 8.24 2.77 2.37
N PRO A 6 8.89 3.33 3.40
CA PRO A 6 10.34 3.23 3.59
C PRO A 6 10.83 1.79 3.81
N ALA A 7 10.07 0.98 4.54
CA ALA A 7 10.42 -0.42 4.80
C ALA A 7 10.40 -1.27 3.53
N LEU A 8 9.32 -1.18 2.74
CA LEU A 8 9.21 -1.90 1.47
C LEU A 8 10.24 -1.42 0.46
N TRP A 9 10.53 -0.11 0.42
CA TRP A 9 11.61 0.45 -0.41
C TRP A 9 12.97 -0.15 -0.08
N ALA A 10 13.31 -0.27 1.22
CA ALA A 10 14.57 -0.87 1.65
C ALA A 10 14.64 -2.37 1.31
N GLN A 11 13.53 -3.10 1.45
CA GLN A 11 13.45 -4.53 1.15
C GLN A 11 13.61 -4.84 -0.34
N GLN A 12 13.05 -3.99 -1.22
CA GLN A 12 13.01 -4.26 -2.67
C GLN A 12 14.20 -3.69 -3.45
N GLY A 13 15.24 -3.16 -2.79
CA GLY A 13 16.41 -2.61 -3.48
C GLY A 13 16.26 -1.15 -3.93
N GLY A 14 15.33 -0.42 -3.30
CA GLY A 14 15.17 1.02 -3.49
C GLY A 14 14.74 1.41 -4.91
N ALA A 15 15.51 2.29 -5.55
CA ALA A 15 15.17 2.83 -6.87
C ALA A 15 15.22 1.80 -8.00
N GLN A 16 15.97 0.70 -7.82
CA GLN A 16 16.06 -0.40 -8.78
C GLN A 16 15.07 -1.53 -8.46
N GLY A 17 14.23 -1.35 -7.44
CA GLY A 17 13.24 -2.34 -7.03
C GLY A 17 12.02 -2.40 -7.94
N SER A 18 11.35 -3.55 -7.92
CA SER A 18 10.05 -3.73 -8.56
C SER A 18 8.92 -3.50 -7.56
N TYR A 19 7.85 -2.86 -8.01
CA TYR A 19 6.69 -2.54 -7.19
C TYR A 19 5.41 -2.68 -8.03
N CYS A 20 4.35 -3.27 -7.46
CA CYS A 20 3.09 -3.54 -8.16
C CYS A 20 2.02 -2.46 -7.94
N CYS A 21 2.42 -1.19 -7.85
CA CYS A 21 1.49 -0.08 -7.67
C CYS A 21 1.88 1.17 -8.46
N THR A 22 0.90 2.01 -8.74
CA THR A 22 1.08 3.29 -9.43
C THR A 22 1.51 4.40 -8.46
N ALA A 23 2.06 5.49 -9.01
CA ALA A 23 2.40 6.67 -8.21
C ALA A 23 1.17 7.25 -7.48
N ALA A 24 -0.01 7.23 -8.12
CA ALA A 24 -1.25 7.68 -7.50
C ALA A 24 -1.65 6.82 -6.29
N GLN A 25 -1.51 5.50 -6.39
CA GLN A 25 -1.76 4.59 -5.26
C GLN A 25 -0.81 4.87 -4.08
N VAL A 26 0.47 5.17 -4.35
CA VAL A 26 1.42 5.55 -3.29
C VAL A 26 1.02 6.85 -2.58
N VAL A 27 0.53 7.85 -3.33
CA VAL A 27 0.01 9.09 -2.73
C VAL A 27 -1.21 8.78 -1.84
N ASN A 28 -2.12 7.93 -2.34
CA ASN A 28 -3.34 7.55 -1.61
C ASN A 28 -3.03 6.78 -0.31
N ILE A 29 -2.02 5.90 -0.31
CA ILE A 29 -1.54 5.23 0.91
C ILE A 29 -1.09 6.28 1.93
N GLY A 30 -0.27 7.26 1.53
CA GLY A 30 0.22 8.32 2.41
C GLY A 30 -0.92 9.13 3.03
N LEU A 31 -1.84 9.62 2.20
CA LEU A 31 -3.00 10.40 2.67
C LEU A 31 -3.93 9.60 3.59
N SER A 32 -4.13 8.32 3.29
CA SER A 32 -5.01 7.46 4.08
C SER A 32 -4.38 7.08 5.42
N THR A 33 -3.10 6.69 5.42
CA THR A 33 -2.37 6.30 6.63
C THR A 33 -2.11 7.50 7.55
N GLN A 34 -1.96 8.72 7.03
CA GLN A 34 -1.82 9.93 7.86
C GLN A 34 -2.97 10.11 8.86
N LYS A 35 -4.18 9.66 8.52
CA LYS A 35 -5.35 9.72 9.41
C LYS A 35 -5.15 8.90 10.68
N VAL A 36 -4.29 7.86 10.65
CA VAL A 36 -4.04 7.03 11.83
C VAL A 36 -3.06 7.68 12.82
N ILE A 37 -2.25 8.65 12.37
CA ILE A 37 -1.13 9.20 13.15
C ILE A 37 -1.56 9.62 14.56
N PRO A 38 -2.64 10.39 14.79
CA PRO A 38 -3.02 10.79 16.16
C PRO A 38 -3.27 9.62 17.12
N PHE A 39 -3.64 8.45 16.60
CA PHE A 39 -3.91 7.25 17.40
C PHE A 39 -2.66 6.44 17.74
N VAL A 40 -1.62 6.51 16.91
CA VAL A 40 -0.42 5.65 17.04
C VAL A 40 0.88 6.44 17.19
N VAL A 41 0.85 7.77 17.21
CA VAL A 41 2.05 8.63 17.30
C VAL A 41 2.85 8.41 18.59
N GLY A 42 2.20 7.99 19.67
CA GLY A 42 2.87 7.65 20.93
C GLY A 42 3.81 6.43 20.83
N CYS A 43 3.71 5.63 19.77
CA CYS A 43 4.58 4.49 19.50
C CYS A 43 5.00 4.46 18.02
N PRO A 44 6.21 4.96 17.68
CA PRO A 44 6.70 4.99 16.30
C PRO A 44 6.73 3.61 15.61
N ALA A 45 6.94 2.53 16.36
CA ALA A 45 6.92 1.17 15.83
C ALA A 45 5.51 0.75 15.35
N CYS A 46 4.45 1.16 16.05
CA CYS A 46 3.07 0.90 15.61
C CYS A 46 2.77 1.63 14.30
N LEU A 47 3.18 2.91 14.19
CA LEU A 47 3.03 3.67 12.95
C LEU A 47 3.81 3.01 11.81
N HIS A 48 5.05 2.60 12.05
CA HIS A 48 5.88 1.88 11.08
C HIS A 48 5.19 0.61 10.57
N ASN A 49 4.75 -0.26 11.47
CA ASN A 49 4.14 -1.55 11.12
C ASN A 49 2.79 -1.35 10.40
N PHE A 50 1.99 -0.39 10.85
CA PHE A 50 0.73 -0.05 10.20
C PHE A 50 0.94 0.42 8.76
N VAL A 51 1.84 1.36 8.53
CA VAL A 51 2.16 1.84 7.18
C VAL A 51 2.74 0.71 6.33
N HIS A 52 3.65 -0.10 6.89
CA HIS A 52 4.26 -1.20 6.17
C HIS A 52 3.24 -2.24 5.69
N LEU A 53 2.24 -2.58 6.52
CA LEU A 53 1.15 -3.48 6.14
C LEU A 53 0.44 -3.00 4.88
N TRP A 54 0.01 -1.73 4.84
CA TRP A 54 -0.69 -1.17 3.68
C TRP A 54 0.21 -1.07 2.44
N CYS A 55 1.48 -0.77 2.63
CA CYS A 55 2.46 -0.78 1.55
C CYS A 55 2.68 -2.20 0.99
N ALA A 56 2.80 -3.22 1.83
CA ALA A 56 2.93 -4.61 1.39
C ALA A 56 1.66 -5.04 0.63
N LEU A 57 0.48 -4.81 1.20
CA LEU A 57 -0.79 -5.14 0.58
C LEU A 57 -1.04 -4.44 -0.74
N THR A 58 -0.48 -3.26 -0.99
CA THR A 58 -0.76 -2.51 -2.21
C THR A 58 0.36 -2.59 -3.25
N CYS A 59 1.62 -2.65 -2.82
CA CYS A 59 2.79 -2.40 -3.67
C CYS A 59 3.81 -3.55 -3.72
N SER A 60 3.66 -4.60 -2.90
CA SER A 60 4.58 -5.76 -2.92
C SER A 60 4.59 -6.42 -4.31
N PRO A 61 5.77 -6.65 -4.92
CA PRO A 61 5.85 -7.38 -6.19
C PRO A 61 5.44 -8.86 -6.07
N ASP A 62 5.39 -9.36 -4.84
CA ASP A 62 5.10 -10.72 -4.41
C ASP A 62 3.71 -10.85 -3.76
N GLN A 63 2.84 -9.83 -3.89
CA GLN A 63 1.46 -9.79 -3.33
C GLN A 63 0.65 -11.05 -3.67
N SER A 64 0.76 -11.55 -4.90
CA SER A 64 0.01 -12.73 -5.38
C SER A 64 0.38 -14.04 -4.69
N SER A 65 1.49 -14.08 -3.94
CA SER A 65 1.89 -15.26 -3.16
C SER A 65 1.11 -15.43 -1.86
N TRP A 66 0.40 -14.40 -1.40
CA TRP A 66 -0.27 -14.39 -0.10
C TRP A 66 -1.64 -13.69 -0.10
N ALA A 67 -2.02 -12.98 -1.16
CA ALA A 67 -3.34 -12.38 -1.32
C ALA A 67 -4.08 -12.98 -2.53
N GLU A 68 -5.37 -13.28 -2.34
CA GLU A 68 -6.26 -13.84 -3.36
C GLU A 68 -7.42 -12.87 -3.65
N VAL A 69 -7.74 -12.68 -4.93
CA VAL A 69 -8.90 -11.88 -5.36
C VAL A 69 -10.14 -12.78 -5.36
N VAL A 70 -11.08 -12.50 -4.46
CA VAL A 70 -12.31 -13.29 -4.30
C VAL A 70 -13.52 -12.71 -5.05
N ALA A 71 -13.54 -11.39 -5.27
CA ALA A 71 -14.63 -10.70 -5.96
C ALA A 71 -14.13 -9.48 -6.74
N VAL A 72 -14.84 -9.17 -7.83
CA VAL A 72 -14.60 -7.99 -8.68
C VAL A 72 -15.92 -7.40 -9.16
N GLN A 73 -15.93 -6.10 -9.43
CA GLN A 73 -17.08 -5.39 -9.99
C GLN A 73 -16.65 -4.31 -11.00
N GLN A 74 -17.60 -3.76 -11.74
CA GLN A 74 -17.36 -2.58 -12.58
C GLN A 74 -17.43 -1.30 -11.74
N ALA A 75 -16.41 -0.46 -11.84
CA ALA A 75 -16.41 0.84 -11.20
C ALA A 75 -17.47 1.77 -11.83
N ALA A 76 -18.26 2.44 -10.99
CA ALA A 76 -19.40 3.26 -11.43
C ALA A 76 -18.99 4.50 -12.25
N ASP A 77 -17.77 5.00 -12.04
CA ASP A 77 -17.25 6.22 -12.66
C ASP A 77 -16.46 5.96 -13.95
N THR A 78 -15.79 4.82 -14.04
CA THR A 78 -14.78 4.54 -15.06
C THR A 78 -15.07 3.29 -15.89
N ASN A 79 -16.05 2.46 -15.48
CA ASN A 79 -16.35 1.16 -16.11
C ASN A 79 -15.12 0.25 -16.27
N VAL A 80 -14.17 0.36 -15.34
CA VAL A 80 -13.04 -0.57 -15.24
C VAL A 80 -13.34 -1.60 -14.16
N THR A 81 -12.84 -2.82 -14.37
CA THR A 81 -12.93 -3.88 -13.36
C THR A 81 -12.06 -3.52 -12.16
N VAL A 82 -12.67 -3.49 -10.97
CA VAL A 82 -12.01 -3.22 -9.68
C VAL A 82 -12.25 -4.38 -8.72
N VAL A 83 -11.33 -4.57 -7.77
CA VAL A 83 -11.49 -5.53 -6.66
C VAL A 83 -12.62 -5.03 -5.75
N SER A 84 -13.52 -5.92 -5.36
CA SER A 84 -14.65 -5.64 -4.44
C SER A 84 -14.71 -6.65 -3.31
N GLU A 85 -15.55 -6.35 -2.31
CA GLU A 85 -16.06 -7.34 -1.35
C GLU A 85 -17.12 -8.22 -2.03
#